data_AF-A0A2E7P9P2-F1
#
_entry.id   AF-A0A2E7P9P2-F1
#
_cell.length_a   1.000
_cell.length_b   1.000
_cell.length_c   1.000
_cell.angle_alpha   90.00
_cell.angle_beta   90.00
_cell.angle_gamma   90.00
#
_symmetry.space_group_name_H-M   'P 1'
#
loop_
_entity.id
_entity.type
_entity.pdbx_description
1 polymer ?
#
loop_
_entity_poly.entity_id
_entity_poly.type
_entity_poly.pdbx_seq_one_letter_code
_entity_poly.pdbx_strand_id
1 'polypeptide(L)'
;MQNAEMLQRIQMATSPRLAIEMIASYGMAVGKEVFETCVWIGRFKQAFHSPEAVELVYRKDVKLHLCGTPRAKDPNVRQALIDMFPATGGGATPQIGTKSQPGPLFGVSSHAWPALGVAVTALWANPFRTLEAA
;
A
#
# COMPACT_ATOMS: atom_id res chain seq x y z
N MET A 1 8.89 -6.29 -8.95
CA MET A 1 7.94 -6.58 -10.04
C MET A 1 8.02 -5.45 -11.04
N GLN A 2 8.01 -5.72 -12.34
CA GLN A 2 7.99 -4.66 -13.34
C GLN A 2 6.56 -4.12 -13.54
N ASN A 3 6.42 -2.88 -14.00
CA ASN A 3 5.11 -2.24 -14.13
C ASN A 3 4.16 -2.98 -15.08
N ALA A 4 4.66 -3.58 -16.16
CA ALA A 4 3.83 -4.38 -17.08
C ALA A 4 3.21 -5.61 -16.40
N GLU A 5 3.96 -6.28 -15.52
CA GLU A 5 3.47 -7.44 -14.77
C GLU A 5 2.44 -7.00 -13.71
N MET A 6 2.68 -5.87 -13.03
CA MET A 6 1.69 -5.28 -12.10
C MET A 6 0.36 -4.96 -12.82
N LEU A 7 0.43 -4.41 -14.03
CA LEU A 7 -0.75 -4.10 -14.82
C LEU A 7 -1.59 -5.35 -15.11
N GLN A 8 -0.94 -6.43 -15.56
CA GLN A 8 -1.62 -7.71 -15.81
C GLN A 8 -2.26 -8.27 -14.53
N ARG A 9 -1.57 -8.18 -13.40
CA ARG A 9 -2.12 -8.63 -12.10
C ARG A 9 -3.35 -7.83 -11.68
N ILE A 10 -3.36 -6.51 -11.90
CA ILE A 10 -4.51 -5.66 -11.59
C ILE A 10 -5.70 -6.00 -12.50
N GLN A 11 -5.47 -6.26 -13.79
CA GLN A 11 -6.53 -6.67 -14.73
C GLN A 11 -7.18 -8.00 -14.33
N MET A 12 -6.41 -8.91 -13.72
CA MET A 12 -6.89 -10.21 -13.26
C MET A 12 -7.35 -10.20 -11.79
N ALA A 13 -7.26 -9.05 -11.10
CA ALA A 13 -7.56 -8.99 -9.68
C ALA A 13 -9.08 -9.10 -9.44
N THR A 14 -9.47 -10.03 -8.58
CA THR A 14 -10.86 -10.20 -8.11
C THR A 14 -11.15 -9.43 -6.82
N SER A 15 -10.17 -8.67 -6.31
CA SER A 15 -10.35 -7.84 -5.12
C SER A 15 -11.48 -6.83 -5.35
N PRO A 16 -12.39 -6.63 -4.39
CA PRO A 16 -13.42 -5.61 -4.50
C PRO A 16 -12.85 -4.19 -4.36
N ARG A 17 -11.63 -4.04 -3.83
CA ARG A 17 -10.98 -2.76 -3.58
C ARG A 17 -9.56 -2.72 -4.14
N LEU A 18 -9.15 -1.55 -4.61
CA LEU A 18 -7.78 -1.25 -4.98
C LEU A 18 -7.41 0.13 -4.43
N ALA A 19 -6.26 0.21 -3.77
CA ALA A 19 -5.65 1.45 -3.32
C ALA A 19 -4.27 1.61 -3.95
N ILE A 20 -3.93 2.82 -4.39
CA ILE A 20 -2.66 3.14 -5.05
C ILE A 20 -2.05 4.36 -4.37
N GLU A 21 -0.74 4.31 -4.07
CA GLU A 21 -0.03 5.50 -3.57
C GLU A 21 0.00 6.58 -4.65
N MET A 22 -0.46 7.79 -4.33
CA MET A 22 -0.54 8.90 -5.28
C MET A 22 0.51 9.97 -4.98
N ILE A 23 0.99 10.62 -6.04
CA ILE A 23 1.90 11.76 -5.95
C ILE A 23 1.12 13.04 -5.61
N ALA A 24 1.57 13.74 -4.57
CA ALA A 24 1.11 15.09 -4.26
C ALA A 24 2.01 16.12 -4.95
N SER A 25 1.41 17.13 -5.59
CA SER A 25 2.13 18.32 -6.07
C SER A 25 2.04 19.43 -5.03
N TYR A 26 3.18 20.07 -4.75
CA TYR A 26 3.29 21.22 -3.83
C TYR A 26 3.68 22.52 -4.55
N GLY A 27 3.49 22.58 -5.87
CA GLY A 27 3.78 23.78 -6.66
C GLY A 27 5.25 23.99 -7.05
N MET A 28 6.11 22.99 -6.82
CA MET A 28 7.53 23.01 -7.22
C MET A 28 7.75 22.22 -8.51
N ALA A 29 8.80 22.57 -9.28
CA ALA A 29 9.22 21.78 -10.43
C ALA A 29 9.63 20.35 -10.02
N VAL A 30 9.28 19.36 -10.85
CA VAL A 30 9.57 17.94 -10.61
C VAL A 30 10.26 17.31 -11.82
N GLY A 31 11.03 16.25 -11.57
CA GLY A 31 11.72 15.48 -12.61
C GLY A 31 10.78 14.66 -13.50
N LYS A 32 11.32 14.16 -14.61
CA LYS A 32 10.60 13.33 -15.58
C LYS A 32 9.99 12.08 -14.93
N GLU A 33 10.70 11.49 -13.99
CA GLU A 33 10.32 10.26 -13.28
C GLU A 33 9.01 10.43 -12.51
N VAL A 34 8.72 11.64 -12.02
CA VAL A 34 7.45 11.96 -11.35
C VAL A 34 6.28 11.88 -12.33
N PHE A 35 6.45 12.42 -13.54
CA PHE A 35 5.43 12.31 -14.59
C PHE A 35 5.25 10.87 -15.05
N GLU A 36 6.34 10.12 -15.23
CA GLU A 36 6.27 8.69 -15.55
C GLU A 36 5.52 7.89 -14.47
N THR A 37 5.71 8.24 -13.20
CA THR A 37 4.99 7.65 -12.07
C THR A 37 3.49 7.93 -12.18
N CYS A 38 3.09 9.18 -12.45
CA CYS A 38 1.69 9.55 -12.66
C CYS A 38 1.06 8.79 -13.84
N VAL A 39 1.79 8.59 -14.95
CA VAL A 39 1.32 7.79 -16.09
C VAL A 39 1.03 6.35 -15.66
N TRP A 40 1.94 5.73 -14.91
CA TRP A 40 1.73 4.36 -14.44
C TRP A 40 0.59 4.24 -13.43
N ILE A 41 0.44 5.21 -12.52
CA ILE A 41 -0.71 5.27 -11.60
C ILE A 41 -2.02 5.32 -12.40
N GLY A 42 -2.10 6.16 -13.43
CA GLY A 42 -3.27 6.23 -14.31
C GLY A 42 -3.56 4.90 -15.02
N ARG A 43 -2.52 4.21 -15.52
CA ARG A 43 -2.66 2.89 -16.14
C ARG A 43 -3.16 1.83 -15.16
N PHE A 44 -2.63 1.82 -13.94
CA PHE A 44 -3.06 0.90 -12.88
C PHE A 44 -4.51 1.17 -12.45
N LYS A 45 -4.90 2.44 -12.28
CA LYS A 45 -6.30 2.83 -12.00
C LYS A 45 -7.23 2.31 -13.10
N GLN A 46 -6.90 2.58 -14.37
CA GLN A 46 -7.73 2.19 -15.52
C GLN A 46 -7.85 0.68 -15.71
N ALA A 47 -6.82 -0.08 -15.30
CA ALA A 47 -6.79 -1.53 -15.45
C ALA A 47 -7.68 -2.26 -14.45
N PHE A 48 -8.06 -1.63 -13.33
CA PHE A 48 -8.93 -2.24 -12.33
C PHE A 48 -10.36 -2.31 -12.84
N HIS A 49 -11.12 -3.34 -12.43
CA HIS A 49 -12.49 -3.58 -12.93
C HIS A 49 -13.46 -2.42 -12.65
N SER A 50 -13.19 -1.63 -11.60
CA SER A 50 -13.94 -0.42 -11.26
C SER A 50 -12.98 0.76 -11.06
N PRO A 51 -12.52 1.42 -12.15
CA PRO A 51 -11.49 2.46 -12.09
C PRO A 51 -11.84 3.63 -11.16
N GLU A 52 -13.11 4.01 -11.09
CA GLU A 52 -13.56 5.12 -10.23
C GLU A 52 -13.71 4.73 -8.75
N ALA A 53 -13.70 3.43 -8.44
CA ALA A 53 -13.66 2.95 -7.07
C ALA A 53 -12.24 2.90 -6.49
N VAL A 54 -11.20 3.08 -7.32
CA VAL A 54 -9.79 3.05 -6.89
C VAL A 54 -9.49 4.21 -5.94
N GLU A 55 -8.93 3.89 -4.78
CA GLU A 55 -8.56 4.86 -3.77
C GLU A 55 -7.12 5.35 -3.99
N LEU A 56 -6.95 6.65 -4.20
CA LEU A 56 -5.63 7.28 -4.32
C LEU A 56 -5.19 7.78 -2.94
N VAL A 57 -4.15 7.17 -2.38
CA VAL A 57 -3.70 7.44 -1.01
C VAL A 57 -2.39 8.24 -1.06
N TYR A 58 -2.34 9.40 -0.41
CA TYR A 58 -1.11 10.17 -0.38
C TYR A 58 -0.15 9.69 0.72
N ARG A 59 1.15 9.78 0.43
CA ARG A 59 2.23 9.45 1.38
C ARG A 59 2.07 10.17 2.73
N LYS A 60 1.60 11.41 2.72
CA LYS A 60 1.34 12.21 3.93
C LYS A 60 0.30 11.53 4.82
N ASP A 61 -0.76 10.99 4.23
CA ASP A 61 -1.87 10.38 4.94
C ASP A 61 -1.44 9.04 5.54
N VAL A 62 -0.68 8.23 4.79
CA VAL A 62 -0.07 6.98 5.31
C VAL A 62 0.75 7.25 6.57
N LYS A 63 1.62 8.27 6.52
CA LYS A 63 2.50 8.62 7.64
C LYS A 63 1.74 9.18 8.83
N LEU A 64 0.74 10.03 8.57
CA LEU A 64 -0.09 10.60 9.62
C LEU A 64 -0.94 9.51 10.30
N HIS A 65 -1.52 8.62 9.51
CA HIS A 65 -2.34 7.53 10.00
C HIS A 65 -1.54 6.52 10.84
N LEU A 66 -0.40 6.03 10.31
CA LEU A 66 0.37 4.96 10.96
C LEU A 66 1.31 5.46 12.07
N CYS A 67 1.79 6.70 11.97
CA CYS A 67 2.83 7.20 12.87
C CYS A 67 2.44 8.48 13.63
N GLY A 68 1.23 9.01 13.41
CA GLY A 68 0.77 10.25 14.05
C GLY A 68 1.50 11.52 13.58
N THR A 69 2.37 11.44 12.56
CA THR A 69 3.14 12.59 12.10
C THR A 69 3.52 12.51 10.61
N PRO A 70 3.38 13.61 9.85
CA PRO A 70 3.81 13.66 8.46
C PRO A 70 5.35 13.68 8.30
N ARG A 71 6.12 13.69 9.40
CA ARG A 71 7.59 13.67 9.39
C ARG A 71 8.20 12.26 9.53
N ALA A 72 7.38 11.22 9.70
CA ALA A 72 7.83 9.84 9.83
C ALA A 72 8.76 9.41 8.68
N LYS A 73 9.67 8.47 8.92
CA LYS A 73 10.49 7.86 7.86
C LYS A 73 9.99 6.45 7.56
N ASP A 74 10.43 5.86 6.46
CA ASP A 74 10.04 4.51 6.06
C ASP A 74 10.27 3.45 7.15
N PRO A 75 11.36 3.49 7.95
CA PRO A 75 11.52 2.58 9.08
C PRO A 75 10.44 2.75 10.15
N ASN A 76 9.97 3.98 10.40
CA ASN A 76 8.87 4.23 11.34
C ASN A 76 7.56 3.65 10.82
N VAL A 77 7.25 3.86 9.53
CA VAL A 77 6.04 3.30 8.90
C VAL A 77 6.08 1.78 8.94
N ARG A 78 7.23 1.18 8.64
CA ARG A 78 7.41 -0.27 8.70
C ARG A 78 7.23 -0.81 10.12
N GLN A 79 7.81 -0.15 11.13
CA GLN A 79 7.66 -0.58 12.51
C GLN A 79 6.20 -0.47 12.97
N ALA A 80 5.53 0.65 12.68
CA ALA A 80 4.12 0.81 12.98
C ALA A 80 3.26 -0.29 12.33
N LEU A 81 3.55 -0.66 11.08
CA LEU A 81 2.88 -1.80 10.43
C LEU A 81 3.16 -3.11 11.16
N ILE A 82 4.41 -3.40 11.55
CA ILE A 82 4.75 -4.62 12.30
C ILE A 82 3.97 -4.69 13.61
N ASP A 83 3.87 -3.57 14.33
CA ASP A 83 3.21 -3.50 15.64
C ASP A 83 1.70 -3.76 15.58
N MET A 84 1.08 -3.65 14.39
CA MET A 84 -0.35 -3.92 14.18
C MET A 84 -0.72 -5.41 14.08
N PHE A 85 0.25 -6.30 13.83
CA PHE A 85 -0.03 -7.71 13.55
C PHE A 85 0.34 -8.61 14.74
N PRO A 86 -0.38 -9.72 14.93
CA PRO A 86 -0.09 -10.64 16.03
C PRO A 86 1.27 -11.33 15.84
N ALA A 87 1.99 -11.49 16.95
CA ALA A 87 3.30 -12.10 17.02
C ALA A 87 3.21 -13.65 17.03
N THR A 88 2.86 -14.26 15.90
CA THR A 88 2.60 -15.72 15.80
C THR A 88 3.74 -16.54 15.19
N GLY A 89 4.69 -15.89 14.51
CA GLY A 89 5.84 -16.55 13.88
C GLY A 89 7.04 -16.74 14.82
N GLY A 90 8.13 -17.27 14.26
CA GLY A 90 9.40 -17.45 14.98
C GLY A 90 10.41 -16.32 14.77
N GLY A 91 11.56 -16.42 15.45
CA GLY A 91 12.69 -15.50 15.26
C GLY A 91 12.54 -14.15 15.97
N ALA A 92 13.42 -13.20 15.62
CA ALA A 92 13.53 -11.91 16.32
C ALA A 92 12.36 -10.94 16.04
N THR A 93 11.61 -11.17 14.96
CA THR A 93 10.40 -10.40 14.64
C THR A 93 9.26 -11.38 14.32
N PRO A 94 8.58 -11.92 15.35
CA PRO A 94 7.54 -12.94 15.19
C PRO A 94 6.41 -12.58 14.23
N GLN A 95 6.08 -11.30 14.07
CA GLN A 95 5.06 -10.85 13.12
C GLN A 95 5.47 -11.14 11.67
N ILE A 96 6.77 -11.10 11.36
CA ILE A 96 7.31 -11.51 10.06
C ILE A 96 7.53 -13.03 10.06
N GLY A 97 8.13 -13.56 11.13
CA GLY A 97 8.45 -14.98 11.23
C GLY A 97 9.64 -15.41 10.38
N THR A 98 9.86 -16.71 10.35
CA THR A 98 10.90 -17.37 9.56
C THR A 98 10.25 -18.30 8.53
N LYS A 99 11.05 -18.85 7.60
CA LYS A 99 10.54 -19.83 6.64
C LYS A 99 9.95 -21.08 7.30
N SER A 100 10.52 -21.53 8.43
CA SER A 100 10.04 -22.70 9.17
C SER A 100 8.89 -22.38 10.12
N GLN A 101 8.72 -21.12 10.53
CA GLN A 101 7.65 -20.66 11.39
C GLN A 101 7.19 -19.26 10.95
N PRO A 102 6.38 -19.16 9.88
CA PRO A 102 5.98 -17.89 9.27
C PRO A 102 5.00 -17.13 10.17
N GLY A 103 5.18 -15.81 10.23
CA GLY A 103 4.22 -14.88 10.84
C GLY A 103 3.25 -14.31 9.77
N PRO A 104 2.27 -13.49 10.18
CA PRO A 104 1.32 -12.88 9.27
C PRO A 104 1.94 -11.98 8.19
N LEU A 105 3.13 -11.42 8.46
CA LEU A 105 3.87 -10.57 7.53
C LEU A 105 4.99 -11.33 6.79
N PHE A 106 5.00 -12.67 6.85
CA PHE A 106 5.98 -13.46 6.13
C PHE A 106 5.89 -13.22 4.62
N GLY A 107 7.03 -12.97 3.98
CA GLY A 107 7.12 -12.65 2.55
C GLY A 107 6.98 -11.16 2.19
N VAL A 108 6.56 -10.30 3.13
CA VAL A 108 6.52 -8.85 2.90
C VAL A 108 7.95 -8.29 2.85
N SER A 109 8.34 -7.78 1.69
CA SER A 109 9.70 -7.28 1.43
C SER A 109 9.70 -6.13 0.43
N SER A 110 10.76 -5.30 0.47
CA SER A 110 10.96 -4.20 -0.47
C SER A 110 9.69 -3.32 -0.60
N HIS A 111 9.21 -3.10 -1.82
CA HIS A 111 8.03 -2.30 -2.16
C HIS A 111 6.70 -2.82 -1.61
N ALA A 112 6.65 -4.07 -1.11
CA ALA A 112 5.45 -4.58 -0.46
C ALA A 112 5.14 -3.86 0.87
N TRP A 113 6.15 -3.33 1.57
CA TRP A 113 5.95 -2.57 2.80
C TRP A 113 5.17 -1.26 2.60
N PRO A 114 5.58 -0.35 1.69
CA PRO A 114 4.78 0.84 1.42
C PRO A 114 3.40 0.50 0.83
N ALA A 115 3.27 -0.54 0.00
CA ALA A 115 1.98 -0.99 -0.50
C ALA A 115 1.04 -1.47 0.62
N LEU A 116 1.57 -2.18 1.63
CA LEU A 116 0.81 -2.55 2.83
C LEU A 116 0.36 -1.31 3.61
N GLY A 117 1.22 -0.30 3.74
CA GLY A 117 0.88 0.98 4.38
C GLY A 117 -0.29 1.69 3.69
N VAL A 118 -0.30 1.70 2.35
CA VAL A 118 -1.41 2.22 1.53
C VAL A 118 -2.70 1.44 1.79
N ALA A 119 -2.64 0.10 1.74
CA ALA A 119 -3.80 -0.76 1.96
C ALA A 119 -4.42 -0.57 3.35
N VAL A 120 -3.60 -0.56 4.40
CA VAL A 120 -4.05 -0.33 5.78
C VAL A 120 -4.71 1.05 5.93
N THR A 121 -4.10 2.08 5.36
CA THR A 121 -4.63 3.45 5.43
C THR A 121 -5.98 3.57 4.71
N ALA A 122 -6.13 2.96 3.52
CA ALA A 122 -7.38 2.94 2.77
C ALA A 122 -8.50 2.18 3.49
N LEU A 123 -8.17 1.03 4.11
CA LEU A 123 -9.14 0.25 4.89
C LEU A 123 -9.68 1.04 6.08
N TRP A 124 -8.82 1.80 6.76
CA TRP A 124 -9.25 2.61 7.91
C TRP A 124 -10.08 3.84 7.52
N ALA A 125 -9.72 4.52 6.42
CA ALA A 125 -10.45 5.70 5.96
C ALA A 125 -11.89 5.38 5.53
N ASN A 126 -12.16 4.13 5.13
CA ASN A 126 -13.49 3.71 4.70
C ASN A 126 -13.80 2.25 5.11
N PRO A 127 -14.19 2.02 6.38
CA PRO A 127 -14.40 0.68 6.91
C PRO A 127 -15.74 0.04 6.49
N PHE A 128 -16.69 0.82 5.96
CA PHE A 128 -18.06 0.36 5.67
C PHE A 128 -18.33 0.01 4.19
N ARG A 129 -17.42 0.34 3.27
CA ARG A 129 -17.57 0.01 1.83
C ARG A 129 -17.61 -1.50 1.53
N THR A 130 -17.22 -2.36 2.47
CA THR A 130 -17.28 -3.82 2.32
C THR A 130 -18.67 -4.40 2.57
N LEU A 131 -19.59 -3.64 3.18
CA LEU A 131 -20.94 -4.12 3.50
C LEU A 131 -21.97 -3.83 2.40
N GLU A 132 -21.65 -2.97 1.44
CA GLU A 132 -22.57 -2.56 0.36
C GLU A 132 -22.37 -3.34 -0.96
N ALA A 133 -21.34 -4.19 -1.03
CA ALA A 133 -20.97 -4.93 -2.24
C ALA A 133 -21.20 -6.46 -2.14
N ALA A 134 -21.98 -6.91 -1.16
CA ALA A 134 -22.44 -8.30 -0.97
C ALA A 134 -23.97 -8.36 -1.05
#